data_AF-A0A963E9E7-F1
#
_entry.id   AF-A0A963E9E7-F1
#
_cell.length_a   1.000
_cell.length_b   1.000
_cell.length_c   1.000
_cell.angle_alpha   90.00
_cell.angle_beta   90.00
_cell.angle_gamma   90.00
#
_symmetry.space_group_name_H-M   'P 1'
#
loop_
_entity.id
_entity.type
_entity.pdbx_description
1 polymer ?
#
loop_
_entity_poly.entity_id
_entity_poly.type
_entity_poly.pdbx_seq_one_letter_code
_entity_poly.pdbx_strand_id
1 'polypeptide(L)'
;MQFLLQVTGVNIYATVKDTNQLSVQRGSSLLLRQAIRDIETEYSQVRNQDVKLKAISTGASTGLFAFEAKTSKDACQIQDEIVCTLNQSEKYKHLTFVVDSVPITNGNFKQAKEKVFALNRFRQFQQTTVVFPVKNEDPQIQNPCAWDNLRPADGQEPEIVKRDKGDRGPAIISLGAEVRHKYGRDQKHEFIEQETGIKLNQNEGFTNDLQEIATLNSHQSHLKSLENKLAILYFDGNGFGGIQNELEDSCELYKFDRLVQKRRKKWLKNLIETIRTDEDFKITIKRKKQTLDAIRLEVLLWGGDEIILAVPAWKGMHVLQHFYQFQRSFPRYNNKNLTHAGGLVFCHARTPIQRMQELAQEIADHIKDAHLDKIDKYSPDADLYDYVVLESVDYPTQSWKNFLKKIWRTY
;
A
#
# COMPACT_ATOMS: atom_id res chain seq x y z
N MET A 1 -6.18 19.30 -29.51
CA MET A 1 -4.78 19.19 -29.06
C MET A 1 -4.70 18.05 -28.05
N GLN A 2 -3.61 17.27 -28.06
CA GLN A 2 -3.44 16.16 -27.12
C GLN A 2 -2.70 16.65 -25.86
N PHE A 3 -3.15 16.17 -24.70
CA PHE A 3 -2.58 16.50 -23.40
C PHE A 3 -2.29 15.23 -22.60
N LEU A 4 -1.30 15.33 -21.70
CA LEU A 4 -1.10 14.41 -20.60
C LEU A 4 -1.62 15.04 -19.33
N LEU A 5 -2.32 14.25 -18.51
CA LEU A 5 -2.74 14.61 -17.17
C LEU A 5 -2.20 13.58 -16.20
N GLN A 6 -1.55 14.04 -15.14
CA GLN A 6 -1.10 13.19 -14.05
C GLN A 6 -1.82 13.55 -12.77
N VAL A 7 -2.38 12.53 -12.13
CA VAL A 7 -2.92 12.58 -10.77
C VAL A 7 -2.01 11.76 -9.89
N THR A 8 -1.46 12.34 -8.84
CA THR A 8 -0.61 11.62 -7.89
C THR A 8 -1.05 11.92 -6.46
N GLY A 9 -1.37 10.87 -5.71
CA GLY A 9 -1.44 10.91 -4.26
C GLY A 9 -0.05 11.14 -3.69
N VAL A 10 0.13 12.25 -2.98
CA VAL A 10 1.41 12.66 -2.38
C VAL A 10 1.37 12.48 -0.87
N ASN A 11 2.52 12.61 -0.22
CA ASN A 11 2.67 12.50 1.25
C ASN A 11 2.04 11.21 1.82
N ILE A 12 2.13 10.12 1.04
CA ILE A 12 1.41 8.85 1.28
C ILE A 12 1.67 8.34 2.69
N TYR A 13 2.93 8.28 3.13
CA TYR A 13 3.26 7.75 4.46
C TYR A 13 2.78 8.65 5.60
N ALA A 14 2.68 9.97 5.39
CA ALA A 14 2.13 10.88 6.39
C ALA A 14 0.62 10.67 6.61
N THR A 15 -0.04 9.92 5.72
CA THR A 15 -1.45 9.54 5.88
C THR A 15 -1.60 8.04 6.17
N VAL A 16 -0.91 7.16 5.46
CA VAL A 16 -1.03 5.70 5.64
C VAL A 16 -0.44 5.24 6.97
N LYS A 17 0.68 5.85 7.42
CA LYS A 17 1.40 5.46 8.65
C LYS A 17 1.09 6.39 9.83
N ASP A 18 0.00 7.15 9.77
CA ASP A 18 -0.35 8.13 10.82
C ASP A 18 -1.04 7.53 12.05
N THR A 19 -1.29 6.22 12.04
CA THR A 19 -1.85 5.48 13.16
C THR A 19 -1.41 4.02 13.13
N ASN A 20 -1.46 3.33 14.28
CA ASN A 20 -1.27 1.89 14.39
C ASN A 20 -2.55 1.07 14.09
N GLN A 21 -3.66 1.73 13.77
CA GLN A 21 -4.92 1.06 13.46
C GLN A 21 -4.89 0.47 12.04
N LEU A 22 -4.87 -0.87 11.93
CA LEU A 22 -4.67 -1.60 10.65
C LEU A 22 -5.71 -1.29 9.57
N SER A 23 -6.98 -1.16 9.94
CA SER A 23 -8.04 -0.85 8.99
C SER A 23 -7.91 0.58 8.46
N VAL A 24 -7.45 1.53 9.27
CA VAL A 24 -7.11 2.87 8.79
C VAL A 24 -5.94 2.81 7.80
N GLN A 25 -4.86 2.07 8.10
CA GLN A 25 -3.72 1.93 7.19
C GLN A 25 -4.15 1.32 5.84
N ARG A 26 -4.86 0.18 5.89
CA ARG A 26 -5.41 -0.48 4.69
C ARG A 26 -6.35 0.43 3.92
N GLY A 27 -7.29 1.07 4.60
CA GLY A 27 -8.24 1.98 3.96
C GLY A 27 -7.56 3.17 3.28
N SER A 28 -6.53 3.74 3.92
CA SER A 28 -5.71 4.81 3.32
C SER A 28 -5.03 4.36 2.04
N SER A 29 -4.33 3.21 2.09
CA SER A 29 -3.62 2.66 0.95
C SER A 29 -4.56 2.34 -0.21
N LEU A 30 -5.76 1.82 0.08
CA LEU A 30 -6.72 1.43 -0.94
C LEU A 30 -7.53 2.62 -1.48
N LEU A 31 -7.81 3.65 -0.68
CA LEU A 31 -8.48 4.86 -1.16
C LEU A 31 -7.62 5.65 -2.15
N LEU A 32 -6.31 5.73 -1.93
CA LEU A 32 -5.38 6.34 -2.90
C LEU A 32 -5.46 5.67 -4.26
N ARG A 33 -5.57 4.34 -4.26
CA ARG A 33 -5.75 3.54 -5.47
C ARG A 33 -7.14 3.72 -6.08
N GLN A 34 -8.16 3.73 -5.23
CA GLN A 34 -9.54 3.87 -5.66
C GLN A 34 -9.79 5.25 -6.30
N ALA A 35 -9.16 6.31 -5.80
CA ALA A 35 -9.25 7.64 -6.41
C ALA A 35 -8.83 7.64 -7.89
N ILE A 36 -7.72 6.96 -8.21
CA ILE A 36 -7.25 6.83 -9.60
C ILE A 36 -8.25 6.04 -10.46
N ARG A 37 -8.82 4.96 -9.92
CA ARG A 37 -9.84 4.14 -10.60
C ARG A 37 -11.15 4.87 -10.82
N ASP A 38 -11.59 5.66 -9.83
CA ASP A 38 -12.80 6.46 -9.91
C ASP A 38 -12.64 7.54 -10.99
N ILE A 39 -11.50 8.24 -11.02
CA ILE A 39 -11.19 9.22 -12.08
C ILE A 39 -11.18 8.54 -13.46
N GLU A 40 -10.53 7.37 -13.58
CA GLU A 40 -10.54 6.60 -14.82
C GLU A 40 -11.98 6.28 -15.24
N THR A 41 -12.82 5.78 -14.32
CA THR A 41 -14.18 5.33 -14.62
C THR A 41 -15.11 6.50 -14.97
N GLU A 42 -15.14 7.54 -14.14
CA GLU A 42 -16.01 8.71 -14.28
C GLU A 42 -15.79 9.45 -15.60
N TYR A 43 -14.52 9.62 -15.99
CA TYR A 43 -14.13 10.31 -17.21
C TYR A 43 -13.95 9.38 -18.42
N SER A 44 -14.09 8.06 -18.23
CA SER A 44 -14.22 7.09 -19.33
C SER A 44 -15.66 6.89 -19.76
N GLN A 45 -16.63 7.00 -18.85
CA GLN A 45 -17.99 6.47 -19.07
C GLN A 45 -19.13 7.49 -19.09
N VAL A 46 -19.08 8.64 -18.37
CA VAL A 46 -20.37 9.32 -18.06
C VAL A 46 -20.38 10.85 -18.09
N ARG A 47 -19.33 11.56 -17.66
CA ARG A 47 -19.58 12.95 -17.20
C ARG A 47 -19.45 14.06 -18.25
N ASN A 48 -18.56 13.93 -19.23
CA ASN A 48 -18.34 14.95 -20.26
C ASN A 48 -18.37 14.27 -21.63
N GLN A 49 -19.46 14.44 -22.39
CA GLN A 49 -19.58 13.89 -23.76
C GLN A 49 -18.45 14.35 -24.70
N ASP A 50 -17.70 15.38 -24.30
CA ASP A 50 -16.63 15.99 -25.09
C ASP A 50 -15.20 15.55 -24.69
N VAL A 51 -14.99 14.90 -23.53
CA VAL A 51 -13.64 14.61 -23.02
C VAL A 51 -13.56 13.19 -22.47
N LYS A 52 -12.75 12.36 -23.14
CA LYS A 52 -12.46 10.99 -22.71
C LYS A 52 -11.03 10.88 -22.21
N LEU A 53 -10.86 10.57 -20.93
CA LEU A 53 -9.54 10.22 -20.40
C LEU A 53 -9.18 8.79 -20.82
N LYS A 54 -8.00 8.60 -21.41
CA LYS A 54 -7.41 7.29 -21.72
C LYS A 54 -6.27 7.02 -20.75
N ALA A 55 -6.43 6.03 -19.88
CA ALA A 55 -5.37 5.60 -18.98
C ALA A 55 -4.14 5.09 -19.76
N ILE A 56 -2.97 5.62 -19.41
CA ILE A 56 -1.66 5.19 -19.91
C ILE A 56 -0.96 4.32 -18.86
N SER A 57 -0.94 4.74 -17.60
CA SER A 57 -0.40 3.97 -16.47
C SER A 57 -1.24 4.27 -15.23
N THR A 58 -1.54 3.23 -14.46
CA THR A 58 -2.34 3.33 -13.23
C THR A 58 -1.67 2.54 -12.13
N GLY A 59 -0.86 3.25 -11.33
CA GLY A 59 -0.23 2.72 -10.13
C GLY A 59 -1.16 2.70 -8.92
N ALA A 60 -0.59 2.39 -7.76
CA ALA A 60 -1.33 2.34 -6.51
C ALA A 60 -1.79 3.71 -5.99
N SER A 61 -1.14 4.79 -6.40
CA SER A 61 -1.51 6.17 -6.00
C SER A 61 -1.33 7.18 -7.14
N THR A 62 -0.98 6.72 -8.35
CA THR A 62 -0.69 7.60 -9.48
C THR A 62 -1.44 7.12 -10.71
N GLY A 63 -2.07 8.05 -11.43
CA GLY A 63 -2.67 7.81 -12.73
C GLY A 63 -2.11 8.79 -13.74
N LEU A 64 -1.63 8.26 -14.87
CA LEU A 64 -1.24 9.04 -16.04
C LEU A 64 -2.27 8.80 -17.14
N PHE A 65 -2.88 9.88 -17.62
CA PHE A 65 -3.97 9.85 -18.58
C PHE A 65 -3.61 10.71 -19.81
N ALA A 66 -4.01 10.24 -20.99
CA ALA A 66 -4.03 11.04 -22.20
C ALA A 66 -5.46 11.51 -22.49
N PHE A 67 -5.61 12.74 -22.99
CA PHE A 67 -6.91 13.26 -23.40
C PHE A 67 -6.75 14.33 -24.48
N GLU A 68 -7.88 14.68 -25.11
CA GLU A 68 -7.93 15.75 -26.10
C GLU A 68 -8.74 16.93 -25.57
N ALA A 69 -8.24 18.13 -25.85
CA ALA A 69 -8.93 19.39 -25.56
C ALA A 69 -8.74 20.38 -26.71
N LYS A 70 -9.71 21.27 -26.92
CA LYS A 70 -9.67 22.26 -28.02
C LYS A 70 -8.61 23.32 -27.75
N THR A 71 -8.53 23.79 -26.50
CA THR A 71 -7.57 24.80 -26.05
C THR A 71 -6.86 24.39 -24.76
N SER A 72 -5.76 25.08 -24.41
CA SER A 72 -5.11 24.90 -23.11
C SER A 72 -5.99 25.34 -21.93
N LYS A 73 -6.95 26.25 -22.17
CA LYS A 73 -7.91 26.68 -21.16
C LYS A 73 -8.88 25.55 -20.82
N ASP A 74 -9.37 24.82 -21.82
CA ASP A 74 -10.25 23.67 -21.61
C ASP A 74 -9.52 22.53 -20.87
N ALA A 75 -8.23 22.32 -21.18
CA ALA A 75 -7.38 21.38 -20.42
C ALA A 75 -7.24 21.77 -18.94
N CYS A 76 -7.07 23.06 -18.66
CA CYS A 76 -7.03 23.57 -17.28
C CYS A 76 -8.36 23.35 -16.56
N GLN A 77 -9.50 23.54 -17.24
CA GLN A 77 -10.82 23.28 -16.64
C GLN A 77 -10.98 21.81 -16.23
N ILE A 78 -10.56 20.85 -17.07
CA ILE A 78 -10.60 19.42 -16.73
C ILE A 78 -9.71 19.12 -15.51
N GLN A 79 -8.51 19.71 -15.47
CA GLN A 79 -7.63 19.61 -14.30
C GLN A 79 -8.31 20.15 -13.03
N ASP A 80 -8.91 21.34 -13.09
CA ASP A 80 -9.58 21.97 -11.96
C ASP A 80 -10.82 21.18 -11.50
N GLU A 81 -11.57 20.59 -12.43
CA GLU A 81 -12.69 19.68 -12.14
C GLU A 81 -12.25 18.44 -11.37
N ILE A 82 -11.13 17.82 -11.77
CA ILE A 82 -10.58 16.65 -11.07
C ILE A 82 -10.10 17.06 -9.67
N VAL A 83 -9.39 18.20 -9.54
CA VAL A 83 -8.97 18.75 -8.25
C VAL A 83 -10.18 19.00 -7.35
N CYS A 84 -11.23 19.62 -7.89
CA CYS A 84 -12.47 19.89 -7.18
C CYS A 84 -13.14 18.60 -6.71
N THR A 85 -13.24 17.59 -7.60
CA THR A 85 -13.82 16.28 -7.30
C THR A 85 -13.08 15.57 -6.16
N LEU A 86 -11.74 15.59 -6.18
CA LEU A 86 -10.91 15.01 -5.11
C LEU A 86 -11.08 15.75 -3.78
N ASN A 87 -11.11 17.09 -3.80
CA ASN A 87 -11.21 17.92 -2.60
C ASN A 87 -12.62 17.93 -1.98
N GLN A 88 -13.67 17.69 -2.78
CA GLN A 88 -15.06 17.69 -2.31
C GLN A 88 -15.59 16.28 -2.00
N SER A 89 -14.90 15.24 -2.46
CA SER A 89 -15.30 13.86 -2.18
C SER A 89 -15.15 13.53 -0.69
N GLU A 90 -16.21 13.05 -0.07
CA GLU A 90 -16.19 12.52 1.31
C GLU A 90 -15.13 11.43 1.51
N LYS A 91 -14.78 10.70 0.45
CA LYS A 91 -13.74 9.66 0.49
C LYS A 91 -12.32 10.23 0.42
N TYR A 92 -12.11 11.27 -0.38
CA TYR A 92 -10.77 11.67 -0.83
C TYR A 92 -10.27 12.99 -0.23
N LYS A 93 -11.17 13.83 0.28
CA LYS A 93 -10.83 15.13 0.90
C LYS A 93 -9.86 15.02 2.09
N HIS A 94 -9.68 13.82 2.64
CA HIS A 94 -8.78 13.53 3.74
C HIS A 94 -7.39 13.03 3.31
N LEU A 95 -7.13 12.99 1.99
CA LEU A 95 -5.87 12.59 1.39
C LEU A 95 -5.29 13.76 0.59
N THR A 96 -3.97 13.77 0.38
CA THR A 96 -3.32 14.81 -0.43
C THR A 96 -3.06 14.33 -1.86
N PHE A 97 -3.49 15.13 -2.84
CA PHE A 97 -3.26 14.90 -4.27
C PHE A 97 -2.65 16.11 -4.95
N VAL A 98 -1.84 15.85 -5.97
CA VAL A 98 -1.44 16.83 -6.98
C VAL A 98 -1.99 16.40 -8.33
N VAL A 99 -2.46 17.37 -9.10
CA VAL A 99 -2.99 17.17 -10.44
C VAL A 99 -2.41 18.25 -11.33
N ASP A 100 -1.77 17.84 -12.41
CA ASP A 100 -1.29 18.76 -13.44
C ASP A 100 -1.50 18.17 -14.82
N SER A 101 -1.68 19.04 -15.80
CA SER A 101 -1.79 18.69 -17.21
C SER A 101 -0.80 19.48 -18.07
N VAL A 102 -0.29 18.85 -19.13
CA VAL A 102 0.63 19.47 -20.08
C VAL A 102 0.28 19.06 -21.51
N PRO A 103 0.45 19.95 -22.51
CA PRO A 103 0.26 19.58 -23.90
C PRO A 103 1.37 18.65 -24.37
N ILE A 104 1.03 17.71 -25.25
CA ILE A 104 2.02 16.91 -25.99
C ILE A 104 2.39 17.68 -27.26
N THR A 105 3.55 18.35 -27.24
CA THR A 105 4.06 19.10 -28.38
C THR A 105 4.88 18.21 -29.31
N ASN A 106 4.65 18.28 -30.62
CA ASN A 106 5.40 17.54 -31.65
C ASN A 106 5.45 16.01 -31.43
N GLY A 107 4.43 15.44 -30.76
CA GLY A 107 4.38 14.01 -30.44
C GLY A 107 5.41 13.55 -29.41
N ASN A 108 6.14 14.46 -28.74
CA ASN A 108 7.17 14.08 -27.77
C ASN A 108 6.55 13.70 -26.41
N PHE A 109 6.09 12.45 -26.32
CA PHE A 109 5.49 11.89 -25.11
C PHE A 109 6.46 11.91 -23.91
N LYS A 110 7.73 11.54 -24.11
CA LYS A 110 8.72 11.48 -23.03
C LYS A 110 8.93 12.84 -22.35
N GLN A 111 9.12 13.89 -23.14
CA GLN A 111 9.29 15.24 -22.62
C GLN A 111 8.03 15.74 -21.89
N ALA A 112 6.84 15.44 -22.43
CA ALA A 112 5.58 15.77 -21.77
C ALA A 112 5.42 15.02 -20.44
N LYS A 113 5.76 13.72 -20.39
CA LYS A 113 5.75 12.88 -19.18
C LYS A 113 6.69 13.45 -18.10
N GLU A 114 7.93 13.78 -18.46
CA GLU A 114 8.88 14.38 -17.53
C GLU A 114 8.40 15.75 -17.02
N LYS A 115 7.82 16.57 -17.90
CA LYS A 115 7.30 17.90 -17.53
C LYS A 115 6.13 17.81 -16.56
N VAL A 116 5.15 16.95 -16.81
CA VAL A 116 4.00 16.81 -15.89
C VAL A 116 4.42 16.24 -14.54
N PHE A 117 5.36 15.29 -14.53
CA PHE A 117 5.95 14.77 -13.30
C PHE A 117 6.67 15.88 -12.51
N ALA A 118 7.48 16.70 -13.17
CA ALA A 118 8.17 17.82 -12.54
C ALA A 118 7.20 18.86 -11.94
N LEU A 119 6.10 19.16 -12.64
CA LEU A 119 5.04 20.04 -12.14
C LEU A 119 4.35 19.47 -10.90
N ASN A 120 4.01 18.18 -10.93
CA ASN A 120 3.46 17.48 -9.76
C ASN A 120 4.40 17.58 -8.55
N ARG A 121 5.71 17.40 -8.75
CA ARG A 121 6.70 17.55 -7.66
C ARG A 121 6.81 18.98 -7.16
N PHE A 122 6.83 19.95 -8.06
CA PHE A 122 6.85 21.36 -7.69
C PHE A 122 5.61 21.73 -6.86
N ARG A 123 4.43 21.28 -7.28
CA ARG A 123 3.18 21.48 -6.55
C ARG A 123 3.20 20.77 -5.19
N GLN A 124 3.77 19.56 -5.10
CA GLN A 124 3.94 18.86 -3.83
C GLN A 124 4.77 19.69 -2.83
N PHE A 125 5.84 20.36 -3.27
CA PHE A 125 6.65 21.23 -2.40
C PHE A 125 5.90 22.48 -1.90
N GLN A 126 4.79 22.83 -2.54
CA GLN A 126 3.94 23.96 -2.16
C GLN A 126 2.71 23.54 -1.34
N GLN A 127 2.55 22.24 -1.08
CA GLN A 127 1.44 21.69 -0.29
C GLN A 127 1.90 21.31 1.12
N THR A 128 0.96 21.30 2.05
CA THR A 128 1.21 20.79 3.39
C THR A 128 1.31 19.26 3.37
N THR A 129 2.15 18.72 4.24
CA THR A 129 2.35 17.26 4.35
C THR A 129 1.10 16.55 4.83
N VAL A 130 0.29 17.22 5.65
CA VAL A 130 -0.97 16.72 6.20
C VAL A 130 -2.14 17.55 5.68
N VAL A 131 -3.29 16.91 5.50
CA VAL A 131 -4.56 17.60 5.25
C VAL A 131 -5.01 18.25 6.54
N PHE A 132 -5.25 19.56 6.51
CA PHE A 132 -5.88 20.25 7.63
C PHE A 132 -7.37 19.91 7.67
N PRO A 133 -7.89 19.43 8.80
CA PRO A 133 -9.33 19.21 8.93
C PRO A 133 -10.07 20.54 8.90
N VAL A 134 -11.37 20.47 8.61
CA VAL A 134 -12.27 21.61 8.79
C VAL A 134 -12.22 22.01 10.27
N LYS A 135 -12.38 23.31 10.54
CA LYS A 135 -12.44 23.82 11.91
C LYS A 135 -13.50 23.03 12.69
N ASN A 136 -13.10 22.43 13.81
CA ASN A 136 -14.05 21.83 14.72
C ASN A 136 -14.86 22.94 15.41
N GLU A 137 -16.17 22.96 15.17
CA GLU A 137 -17.09 23.93 15.76
C GLU A 137 -17.80 23.39 17.02
N ASP A 138 -17.61 22.11 17.36
CA ASP A 138 -18.19 21.50 18.55
C ASP A 138 -17.34 21.79 19.79
N PRO A 139 -17.80 22.64 20.73
CA PRO A 139 -17.04 22.99 21.92
C PRO A 139 -16.87 21.82 22.92
N GLN A 140 -17.62 20.73 22.76
CA GLN A 140 -17.54 19.55 23.63
C GLN A 140 -16.38 18.62 23.25
N ILE A 141 -15.89 18.70 22.01
CA ILE A 141 -14.79 17.86 21.53
C ILE A 141 -13.47 18.61 21.65
N GLN A 142 -12.82 18.47 22.80
CA GLN A 142 -11.57 19.19 23.11
C GLN A 142 -10.31 18.32 22.98
N ASN A 143 -10.48 17.01 22.80
CA ASN A 143 -9.37 16.06 22.76
C ASN A 143 -8.89 15.82 21.32
N PRO A 144 -7.60 15.50 21.13
CA PRO A 144 -7.14 14.97 19.85
C PRO A 144 -7.78 13.61 19.55
N CYS A 145 -7.73 13.22 18.28
CA CYS A 145 -8.16 11.94 17.76
C CYS A 145 -7.50 10.81 18.56
N ALA A 146 -8.31 9.90 19.10
CA ALA A 146 -7.83 8.84 19.98
C ALA A 146 -6.89 7.81 19.32
N TRP A 147 -6.78 7.79 17.98
CA TRP A 147 -5.94 6.82 17.25
C TRP A 147 -4.60 7.37 16.78
N ASP A 148 -4.49 8.68 16.58
CA ASP A 148 -3.25 9.32 16.11
C ASP A 148 -2.69 10.34 17.12
N ASN A 149 -3.50 10.81 18.08
CA ASN A 149 -3.15 11.83 19.07
C ASN A 149 -2.61 13.14 18.46
N LEU A 150 -2.89 13.41 17.19
CA LEU A 150 -2.38 14.53 16.41
C LEU A 150 -3.50 15.42 15.88
N ARG A 151 -4.50 14.83 15.22
CA ARG A 151 -5.58 15.59 14.60
C ARG A 151 -6.67 15.91 15.62
N PRO A 152 -7.41 17.02 15.47
CA PRO A 152 -8.68 17.22 16.16
C PRO A 152 -9.57 15.98 16.02
N ALA A 153 -10.18 15.54 17.11
CA ALA A 153 -11.30 14.64 17.02
C ALA A 153 -12.51 15.44 16.52
N ASP A 154 -13.25 14.90 15.55
CA ASP A 154 -14.41 15.55 14.92
C ASP A 154 -15.40 14.53 14.31
N GLY A 155 -15.18 13.23 14.56
CA GLY A 155 -16.10 12.17 14.19
C GLY A 155 -17.38 12.22 15.03
N GLN A 156 -18.53 12.05 14.37
CA GLN A 156 -19.85 12.18 15.00
C GLN A 156 -20.22 10.98 15.87
N GLU A 157 -19.71 9.79 15.53
CA GLU A 157 -20.00 8.56 16.25
C GLU A 157 -18.75 8.06 16.98
N PRO A 158 -18.79 7.93 18.31
CA PRO A 158 -17.67 7.36 19.03
C PRO A 158 -17.52 5.88 18.68
N GLU A 159 -16.33 5.49 18.22
CA GLU A 159 -15.98 4.09 18.00
C GLU A 159 -15.61 3.43 19.33
N ILE A 160 -15.98 2.17 19.52
CA ILE A 160 -15.59 1.42 20.72
C ILE A 160 -14.13 1.01 20.56
N VAL A 161 -13.22 1.77 21.17
CA VAL A 161 -11.79 1.49 21.13
C VAL A 161 -11.37 0.85 22.43
N LYS A 162 -10.48 -0.14 22.32
CA LYS A 162 -9.85 -0.80 23.47
C LYS A 162 -8.82 0.16 24.04
N ARG A 163 -9.02 0.63 25.27
CA ARG A 163 -8.07 1.51 25.98
C ARG A 163 -6.98 0.66 26.64
N ASP A 164 -5.85 1.27 26.97
CA ASP A 164 -4.65 0.59 27.52
C ASP A 164 -4.92 -0.26 28.77
N LYS A 165 -5.97 0.04 29.54
CA LYS A 165 -6.38 -0.72 30.73
C LYS A 165 -7.28 -1.93 30.44
N GLY A 166 -7.49 -2.26 29.17
CA GLY A 166 -8.39 -3.35 28.76
C GLY A 166 -9.87 -2.96 28.69
N ASP A 167 -10.23 -1.80 29.24
CA ASP A 167 -11.58 -1.24 29.14
C ASP A 167 -11.89 -0.85 27.69
N ARG A 168 -13.07 -1.28 27.22
CA ARG A 168 -13.64 -0.80 25.97
C ARG A 168 -14.46 0.42 26.28
N GLY A 169 -14.16 1.53 25.62
CA GLY A 169 -14.92 2.76 25.78
C GLY A 169 -15.13 3.48 24.47
N PRO A 170 -16.17 4.32 24.37
CA PRO A 170 -16.31 5.23 23.24
C PRO A 170 -15.04 6.08 23.12
N ALA A 171 -14.50 6.17 21.92
CA ALA A 171 -13.40 7.04 21.57
C ALA A 171 -13.80 7.86 20.36
N ILE A 172 -13.65 9.17 20.49
CA ILE A 172 -13.89 10.10 19.39
C ILE A 172 -12.61 10.16 18.56
N ILE A 173 -12.74 9.91 17.27
CA ILE A 173 -11.65 9.89 16.30
C ILE A 173 -11.83 11.02 15.30
N SER A 174 -10.81 11.32 14.50
CA SER A 174 -10.98 12.25 13.39
C SER A 174 -11.84 11.64 12.29
N LEU A 175 -12.64 12.46 11.60
CA LEU A 175 -13.47 12.09 10.46
C LEU A 175 -12.64 11.41 9.37
N GLY A 176 -11.43 11.93 9.11
CA GLY A 176 -10.51 11.32 8.16
C GLY A 176 -10.07 9.92 8.58
N ALA A 177 -9.85 9.67 9.89
CA ALA A 177 -9.57 8.32 10.38
C ALA A 177 -10.81 7.41 10.33
N GLU A 178 -12.00 7.94 10.61
CA GLU A 178 -13.27 7.20 10.52
C GLU A 178 -13.55 6.71 9.09
N VAL A 179 -13.47 7.60 8.09
CA VAL A 179 -13.69 7.28 6.68
C VAL A 179 -12.74 6.18 6.22
N ARG A 180 -11.44 6.35 6.52
CA ARG A 180 -10.40 5.36 6.18
C ARG A 180 -10.62 4.05 6.92
N HIS A 181 -11.04 4.07 8.18
CA HIS A 181 -11.37 2.88 8.94
C HIS A 181 -12.54 2.10 8.34
N LYS A 182 -13.69 2.74 8.09
CA LYS A 182 -14.87 2.12 7.47
C LYS A 182 -14.49 1.48 6.14
N TYR A 183 -13.89 2.27 5.23
CA TYR A 183 -13.47 1.77 3.93
C TYR A 183 -12.48 0.60 4.04
N GLY A 184 -11.50 0.69 4.94
CA GLY A 184 -10.55 -0.38 5.17
C GLY A 184 -11.17 -1.67 5.72
N ARG A 185 -12.22 -1.60 6.55
CA ARG A 185 -12.93 -2.82 6.98
C ARG A 185 -13.67 -3.46 5.82
N ASP A 186 -14.38 -2.67 5.04
CA ASP A 186 -15.18 -3.15 3.90
C ASP A 186 -14.28 -3.80 2.84
N GLN A 187 -13.14 -3.16 2.56
CA GLN A 187 -12.18 -3.66 1.60
C GLN A 187 -11.41 -4.91 2.05
N LYS A 188 -11.46 -5.33 3.32
CA LYS A 188 -10.68 -6.49 3.79
C LYS A 188 -10.92 -7.75 2.96
N HIS A 189 -12.18 -7.99 2.62
CA HIS A 189 -12.59 -9.11 1.78
C HIS A 189 -12.71 -8.70 0.31
N GLU A 190 -13.34 -7.56 0.06
CA GLU A 190 -13.66 -7.09 -1.28
C GLU A 190 -12.40 -6.90 -2.14
N PHE A 191 -11.32 -6.38 -1.55
CA PHE A 191 -10.06 -6.19 -2.27
C PHE A 191 -9.48 -7.51 -2.80
N ILE A 192 -9.47 -8.56 -1.98
CA ILE A 192 -8.94 -9.87 -2.38
C ILE A 192 -9.80 -10.44 -3.51
N GLU A 193 -11.13 -10.34 -3.38
CA GLU A 193 -12.05 -10.78 -4.42
C GLU A 193 -11.84 -10.01 -5.73
N GLN A 194 -11.74 -8.68 -5.69
CA GLN A 194 -11.51 -7.83 -6.86
C GLN A 194 -10.17 -8.11 -7.55
N GLU A 195 -9.10 -8.40 -6.78
CA GLU A 195 -7.77 -8.63 -7.33
C GLU A 195 -7.57 -10.06 -7.85
N THR A 196 -8.20 -11.05 -7.22
CA THR A 196 -7.97 -12.48 -7.49
C THR A 196 -9.13 -13.18 -8.21
N GLY A 197 -10.35 -12.63 -8.11
CA GLY A 197 -11.60 -13.29 -8.50
C GLY A 197 -12.04 -14.41 -7.56
N ILE A 198 -11.35 -14.63 -6.43
CA ILE A 198 -11.68 -15.67 -5.46
C ILE A 198 -12.74 -15.15 -4.49
N LYS A 199 -13.91 -15.80 -4.50
CA LYS A 199 -14.95 -15.59 -3.49
C LYS A 199 -14.71 -16.54 -2.31
N LEU A 200 -14.75 -15.99 -1.10
CA LEU A 200 -14.72 -16.81 0.11
C LEU A 200 -16.09 -17.47 0.35
N ASN A 201 -16.06 -18.69 0.89
CA ASN A 201 -17.26 -19.39 1.32
C ASN A 201 -17.90 -18.69 2.53
N GLN A 202 -19.17 -18.99 2.82
CA GLN A 202 -19.90 -18.37 3.95
C GLN A 202 -19.23 -18.56 5.32
N ASN A 203 -18.46 -19.63 5.50
CA ASN A 203 -17.74 -19.94 6.74
C ASN A 203 -16.26 -19.56 6.68
N GLU A 204 -15.78 -19.00 5.57
CA GLU A 204 -14.41 -18.51 5.43
C GLU A 204 -14.36 -17.00 5.68
N GLY A 205 -13.26 -16.53 6.25
CA GLY A 205 -13.05 -15.10 6.44
C GLY A 205 -11.59 -14.76 6.63
N PHE A 206 -11.32 -13.55 7.10
CA PHE A 206 -9.98 -13.13 7.52
C PHE A 206 -9.97 -12.85 9.03
N THR A 207 -8.81 -13.05 9.63
CA THR A 207 -8.47 -12.60 11.00
C THR A 207 -8.73 -11.09 11.14
N ASN A 208 -9.15 -10.57 12.30
CA ASN A 208 -9.51 -9.16 12.48
C ASN A 208 -8.29 -8.29 12.83
N ASP A 209 -7.34 -8.87 13.53
CA ASP A 209 -6.16 -8.17 14.05
C ASP A 209 -4.91 -9.06 13.98
N LEU A 210 -3.76 -8.43 14.25
CA LEU A 210 -2.45 -9.07 14.27
C LEU A 210 -2.33 -10.16 15.35
N GLN A 211 -3.09 -10.06 16.43
CA GLN A 211 -3.06 -11.04 17.52
C GLN A 211 -3.75 -12.33 17.09
N GLU A 212 -4.89 -12.27 16.39
CA GLU A 212 -5.55 -13.42 15.79
C GLU A 212 -4.66 -14.14 14.76
N ILE A 213 -3.87 -13.40 13.98
CA ILE A 213 -2.88 -13.98 13.04
C ILE A 213 -1.83 -14.80 13.79
N ALA A 214 -1.31 -14.27 14.90
CA ALA A 214 -0.20 -14.88 15.63
C ALA A 214 -0.60 -15.92 16.69
N THR A 215 -1.89 -16.12 16.92
CA THR A 215 -2.40 -17.09 17.91
C THR A 215 -2.28 -18.50 17.36
N LEU A 216 -1.82 -19.46 18.17
CA LEU A 216 -1.68 -20.87 17.77
C LEU A 216 -3.01 -21.64 17.83
N ASN A 217 -3.15 -22.63 16.95
CA ASN A 217 -4.20 -23.66 17.06
C ASN A 217 -3.74 -24.82 17.96
N SER A 218 -4.69 -25.65 18.42
CA SER A 218 -4.40 -26.84 19.23
C SER A 218 -3.43 -27.83 18.55
N HIS A 219 -3.52 -28.00 17.23
CA HIS A 219 -2.62 -28.87 16.45
C HIS A 219 -1.21 -28.28 16.28
N GLN A 220 -1.01 -27.00 16.59
CA GLN A 220 0.26 -26.28 16.48
C GLN A 220 0.99 -26.17 17.82
N SER A 221 0.66 -27.04 18.78
CA SER A 221 1.29 -27.06 20.11
C SER A 221 2.81 -27.22 20.07
N HIS A 222 3.33 -27.87 19.02
CA HIS A 222 4.77 -28.00 18.76
C HIS A 222 5.46 -26.67 18.39
N LEU A 223 4.70 -25.63 18.00
CA LEU A 223 5.20 -24.30 17.65
C LEU A 223 5.07 -23.29 18.81
N LYS A 224 4.96 -23.75 20.06
CA LYS A 224 4.72 -22.90 21.23
C LYS A 224 5.70 -21.72 21.36
N SER A 225 6.95 -21.89 20.95
CA SER A 225 7.96 -20.81 20.94
C SER A 225 7.65 -19.66 19.96
N LEU A 226 6.79 -19.91 18.97
CA LEU A 226 6.36 -18.94 17.96
C LEU A 226 4.97 -18.35 18.27
N GLU A 227 4.39 -18.67 19.42
CA GLU A 227 3.12 -18.08 19.85
C GLU A 227 3.26 -16.55 19.95
N ASN A 228 2.25 -15.82 19.45
CA ASN A 228 2.25 -14.36 19.40
C ASN A 228 3.34 -13.75 18.51
N LYS A 229 3.98 -14.54 17.64
CA LYS A 229 4.97 -14.06 16.68
C LYS A 229 4.38 -13.92 15.27
N LEU A 230 4.78 -12.84 14.60
CA LEU A 230 4.43 -12.53 13.22
C LEU A 230 5.66 -12.50 12.34
N ALA A 231 5.42 -12.63 11.04
CA ALA A 231 6.34 -12.27 9.99
C ALA A 231 5.75 -11.10 9.19
N ILE A 232 6.49 -10.00 9.12
CA ILE A 232 6.19 -8.85 8.26
C ILE A 232 7.10 -8.96 7.04
N LEU A 233 6.50 -9.02 5.85
CA LEU A 233 7.21 -9.12 4.58
C LEU A 233 7.05 -7.82 3.82
N TYR A 234 8.15 -7.27 3.33
CA TYR A 234 8.17 -6.20 2.34
C TYR A 234 8.84 -6.72 1.07
N PHE A 235 8.26 -6.40 -0.09
CA PHE A 235 8.83 -6.65 -1.40
C PHE A 235 8.81 -5.36 -2.20
N ASP A 236 9.88 -5.07 -2.94
CA ASP A 236 9.96 -3.90 -3.82
C ASP A 236 10.72 -4.22 -5.11
N GLY A 237 10.22 -3.70 -6.23
CA GLY A 237 10.76 -3.92 -7.57
C GLY A 237 12.14 -3.27 -7.73
N ASN A 238 13.07 -3.97 -8.38
CA ASN A 238 14.40 -3.44 -8.64
C ASN A 238 14.41 -2.62 -9.95
N GLY A 239 14.52 -1.30 -9.84
CA GLY A 239 14.71 -0.41 -10.98
C GLY A 239 13.48 -0.24 -11.89
N PHE A 240 12.27 -0.59 -11.42
CA PHE A 240 11.06 -0.51 -12.24
C PHE A 240 10.74 0.92 -12.68
N GLY A 241 10.95 1.91 -11.80
CA GLY A 241 10.86 3.32 -12.16
C GLY A 241 11.87 3.74 -13.22
N GLY A 242 13.09 3.19 -13.18
CA GLY A 242 14.10 3.39 -14.23
C GLY A 242 13.64 2.86 -15.59
N ILE A 243 13.08 1.64 -15.60
CA ILE A 243 12.47 1.06 -16.81
C ILE A 243 11.35 1.95 -17.34
N GLN A 244 10.42 2.38 -16.48
CA GLN A 244 9.31 3.28 -16.88
C GLN A 244 9.80 4.62 -17.46
N ASN A 245 10.91 5.15 -16.95
CA ASN A 245 11.51 6.39 -17.42
C ASN A 245 12.14 6.25 -18.82
N GLU A 246 12.76 5.10 -19.10
CA GLU A 246 13.34 4.78 -20.41
C GLU A 246 12.30 4.62 -21.52
N LEU A 247 11.05 4.29 -21.19
CA LEU A 247 9.98 4.10 -22.18
C LEU A 247 9.57 5.43 -22.84
N GLU A 248 9.76 5.50 -24.16
CA GLU A 248 9.52 6.68 -24.99
C GLU A 248 8.08 6.81 -25.48
N ASP A 249 7.31 5.72 -25.43
CA ASP A 249 5.96 5.64 -25.96
C ASP A 249 4.93 5.26 -24.89
N SER A 250 3.72 5.83 -25.04
CA SER A 250 2.60 5.60 -24.13
C SER A 250 2.06 4.16 -24.18
N CYS A 251 2.10 3.50 -25.34
CA CYS A 251 1.66 2.11 -25.47
C CYS A 251 2.63 1.16 -24.79
N GLU A 252 3.94 1.41 -24.90
CA GLU A 252 4.95 0.63 -24.20
C GLU A 252 4.84 0.77 -22.67
N LEU A 253 4.66 2.01 -22.17
CA LEU A 253 4.42 2.25 -20.75
C LEU A 253 3.16 1.51 -20.26
N TYR A 254 2.08 1.58 -21.03
CA TYR A 254 0.85 0.84 -20.72
C TYR A 254 1.06 -0.67 -20.66
N LYS A 255 1.77 -1.26 -21.64
CA LYS A 255 2.07 -2.70 -21.66
C LYS A 255 2.90 -3.12 -20.45
N PHE A 256 3.91 -2.34 -20.07
CA PHE A 256 4.73 -2.61 -18.90
C PHE A 256 3.89 -2.60 -17.61
N ASP A 257 3.10 -1.55 -17.41
CA ASP A 257 2.26 -1.38 -16.22
C ASP A 257 1.26 -2.54 -16.08
N ARG A 258 0.58 -2.89 -17.18
CA ARG A 258 -0.35 -4.02 -17.23
C ARG A 258 0.33 -5.37 -16.98
N LEU A 259 1.57 -5.53 -17.45
CA LEU A 259 2.37 -6.72 -17.17
C LEU A 259 2.61 -6.85 -15.67
N VAL A 260 3.14 -5.81 -15.01
CA VAL A 260 3.41 -5.80 -13.56
C VAL A 260 2.14 -6.05 -12.76
N GLN A 261 1.06 -5.33 -13.05
CA GLN A 261 -0.24 -5.53 -12.38
C GLN A 261 -0.77 -6.96 -12.55
N LYS A 262 -0.70 -7.53 -13.75
CA LYS A 262 -1.16 -8.89 -14.03
C LYS A 262 -0.35 -9.92 -13.25
N ARG A 263 0.98 -9.73 -13.15
CA ARG A 263 1.86 -10.61 -12.35
C ARG A 263 1.45 -10.61 -10.89
N ARG A 264 1.32 -9.42 -10.31
CA ARG A 264 0.97 -9.23 -8.91
C ARG A 264 -0.39 -9.85 -8.56
N LYS A 265 -1.40 -9.63 -9.40
CA LYS A 265 -2.74 -10.26 -9.24
C LYS A 265 -2.67 -11.79 -9.32
N LYS A 266 -1.92 -12.32 -10.29
CA LYS A 266 -1.76 -13.77 -10.45
C LYS A 266 -1.02 -14.38 -9.25
N TRP A 267 -0.02 -13.68 -8.72
CA TRP A 267 0.68 -14.11 -7.51
C TRP A 267 -0.24 -14.15 -6.30
N LEU A 268 -0.99 -13.07 -6.05
CA LEU A 268 -1.92 -13.00 -4.93
C LEU A 268 -2.95 -14.13 -5.02
N LYS A 269 -3.51 -14.34 -6.21
CA LYS A 269 -4.45 -15.43 -6.45
C LYS A 269 -3.85 -16.78 -6.06
N ASN A 270 -2.63 -17.06 -6.52
CA ASN A 270 -1.95 -18.31 -6.24
C ASN A 270 -1.60 -18.46 -4.74
N LEU A 271 -1.17 -17.38 -4.08
CA LEU A 271 -0.93 -17.36 -2.64
C LEU A 271 -2.22 -17.67 -1.85
N ILE A 272 -3.35 -17.06 -2.22
CA ILE A 272 -4.64 -17.33 -1.57
C ILE A 272 -5.07 -18.79 -1.79
N GLU A 273 -4.90 -19.33 -2.99
CA GLU A 273 -5.18 -20.75 -3.27
C GLU A 273 -4.33 -21.68 -2.38
N THR A 274 -3.02 -21.42 -2.27
CA THR A 274 -2.13 -22.17 -1.38
C THR A 274 -2.56 -22.06 0.08
N ILE A 275 -2.88 -20.86 0.55
CA ILE A 275 -3.34 -20.59 1.92
C ILE A 275 -4.62 -21.38 2.25
N ARG A 276 -5.57 -21.48 1.32
CA ARG A 276 -6.84 -22.22 1.57
C ARG A 276 -6.61 -23.71 1.81
N THR A 277 -5.58 -24.28 1.19
CA THR A 277 -5.21 -25.70 1.35
C THR A 277 -4.30 -25.98 2.54
N ASP A 278 -3.78 -24.96 3.22
CA ASP A 278 -2.80 -25.09 4.29
C ASP A 278 -3.43 -24.69 5.64
N GLU A 279 -3.70 -25.69 6.49
CA GLU A 279 -4.35 -25.51 7.79
C GLU A 279 -3.60 -24.57 8.73
N ASP A 280 -2.27 -24.45 8.58
CA ASP A 280 -1.49 -23.57 9.44
C ASP A 280 -1.70 -22.08 9.16
N PHE A 281 -2.24 -21.73 7.98
CA PHE A 281 -2.67 -20.37 7.64
C PHE A 281 -4.10 -20.08 8.08
N LYS A 282 -4.80 -21.04 8.67
CA LYS A 282 -6.19 -20.89 9.09
C LYS A 282 -6.30 -20.96 10.61
N ILE A 283 -7.28 -20.26 11.16
CA ILE A 283 -7.68 -20.37 12.57
C ILE A 283 -9.19 -20.39 12.64
N THR A 284 -9.72 -21.32 13.44
CA THR A 284 -11.15 -21.36 13.71
C THR A 284 -11.49 -20.34 14.80
N ILE A 285 -12.25 -19.31 14.44
CA ILE A 285 -12.65 -18.24 15.35
C ILE A 285 -14.16 -18.27 15.56
N LYS A 286 -14.58 -18.21 16.83
CA LYS A 286 -15.99 -18.03 17.18
C LYS A 286 -16.31 -16.53 17.23
N ARG A 287 -17.12 -16.04 16.31
CA ARG A 287 -17.58 -14.65 16.26
C ARG A 287 -19.10 -14.60 16.38
N LYS A 288 -19.60 -14.06 17.49
CA LYS A 288 -21.04 -14.05 17.82
C LYS A 288 -21.63 -15.47 17.75
N LYS A 289 -22.55 -15.72 16.79
CA LYS A 289 -23.22 -17.02 16.57
C LYS A 289 -22.62 -17.82 15.40
N GLN A 290 -21.47 -17.40 14.85
CA GLN A 290 -20.84 -18.04 13.71
C GLN A 290 -19.44 -18.53 14.08
N THR A 291 -19.09 -19.70 13.54
CA THR A 291 -17.73 -20.24 13.56
C THR A 291 -17.14 -20.00 12.17
N LEU A 292 -16.00 -19.33 12.12
CA LEU A 292 -15.32 -18.97 10.87
C LEU A 292 -13.94 -19.61 10.83
N ASP A 293 -13.59 -20.18 9.68
CA ASP A 293 -12.21 -20.52 9.36
C ASP A 293 -11.55 -19.28 8.76
N ALA A 294 -10.86 -18.55 9.63
CA ALA A 294 -10.27 -17.27 9.31
C ALA A 294 -8.85 -17.45 8.77
N ILE A 295 -8.60 -16.87 7.59
CA ILE A 295 -7.30 -16.77 6.96
C ILE A 295 -6.41 -15.79 7.75
N ARG A 296 -5.20 -16.25 8.06
CA ARG A 296 -4.14 -15.52 8.77
C ARG A 296 -3.25 -14.76 7.76
N LEU A 297 -3.83 -13.77 7.10
CA LEU A 297 -3.13 -12.87 6.18
C LEU A 297 -3.68 -11.46 6.34
N GLU A 298 -2.78 -10.49 6.46
CA GLU A 298 -3.11 -9.07 6.38
C GLU A 298 -2.29 -8.43 5.26
N VAL A 299 -2.97 -7.75 4.33
CA VAL A 299 -2.34 -6.91 3.31
C VAL A 299 -2.26 -5.50 3.86
N LEU A 300 -1.04 -5.05 4.15
CA LEU A 300 -0.78 -3.74 4.77
C LEU A 300 -0.51 -2.67 3.70
N LEU A 301 0.12 -3.05 2.60
CA LEU A 301 0.36 -2.17 1.46
C LEU A 301 0.28 -2.98 0.16
N TRP A 302 -0.41 -2.42 -0.83
CA TRP A 302 -0.55 -3.01 -2.17
C TRP A 302 -0.22 -1.96 -3.25
N GLY A 303 1.09 -1.77 -3.45
CA GLY A 303 1.72 -0.82 -4.35
C GLY A 303 1.81 -1.31 -5.80
N GLY A 304 2.36 -0.48 -6.68
CA GLY A 304 2.65 -0.85 -8.07
C GLY A 304 3.60 -2.04 -8.14
N ASP A 305 4.76 -1.88 -7.54
CA ASP A 305 5.80 -2.89 -7.35
C ASP A 305 6.06 -3.20 -5.88
N GLU A 306 5.68 -2.29 -4.98
CA GLU A 306 5.76 -2.49 -3.54
C GLU A 306 4.63 -3.35 -2.95
N ILE A 307 4.94 -4.26 -2.04
CA ILE A 307 3.96 -5.08 -1.32
C ILE A 307 4.38 -5.20 0.14
N ILE A 308 3.44 -5.02 1.08
CA ILE A 308 3.66 -5.36 2.49
C ILE A 308 2.57 -6.32 2.97
N LEU A 309 3.00 -7.46 3.53
CA LEU A 309 2.11 -8.47 4.12
C LEU A 309 2.48 -8.74 5.59
N ALA A 310 1.49 -9.10 6.39
CA ALA A 310 1.69 -9.75 7.68
C ALA A 310 1.07 -11.14 7.69
N VAL A 311 1.85 -12.12 8.13
CA VAL A 311 1.46 -13.54 8.25
C VAL A 311 2.00 -14.10 9.57
N PRO A 312 1.60 -15.32 9.99
CA PRO A 312 2.17 -15.94 11.17
C PRO A 312 3.66 -16.18 11.01
N ALA A 313 4.45 -16.08 12.09
CA ALA A 313 5.90 -16.24 12.02
C ALA A 313 6.32 -17.57 11.37
N TRP A 314 5.66 -18.68 11.70
CA TRP A 314 5.97 -20.00 11.13
C TRP A 314 5.69 -20.12 9.62
N LYS A 315 5.03 -19.13 9.00
CA LYS A 315 4.79 -19.06 7.55
C LYS A 315 5.58 -17.98 6.83
N GLY A 316 6.32 -17.13 7.55
CA GLY A 316 7.08 -16.03 6.95
C GLY A 316 8.02 -16.49 5.82
N MET A 317 8.91 -17.45 6.10
CA MET A 317 9.82 -18.00 5.08
C MET A 317 9.09 -18.72 3.95
N HIS A 318 7.96 -19.36 4.22
CA HIS A 318 7.17 -20.04 3.19
C HIS A 318 6.59 -19.03 2.20
N VAL A 319 6.00 -17.94 2.67
CA VAL A 319 5.47 -16.87 1.80
C VAL A 319 6.58 -16.18 1.01
N LEU A 320 7.74 -15.94 1.65
CA LEU A 320 8.92 -15.38 1.01
C LEU A 320 9.39 -16.27 -0.16
N GLN A 321 9.58 -17.57 0.10
CA GLN A 321 9.98 -18.53 -0.91
C GLN A 321 8.93 -18.64 -2.04
N HIS A 322 7.66 -18.68 -1.68
CA HIS A 322 6.55 -18.72 -2.62
C HIS A 322 6.57 -17.50 -3.57
N PHE A 323 6.84 -16.30 -3.04
CA PHE A 323 6.99 -15.09 -3.86
C PHE A 323 8.12 -15.23 -4.88
N TYR A 324 9.34 -15.54 -4.46
CA TYR A 324 10.48 -15.60 -5.38
C TYR A 324 10.39 -16.75 -6.39
N GLN A 325 9.89 -17.91 -5.99
CA GLN A 325 9.63 -19.01 -6.93
C GLN A 325 8.61 -18.59 -7.99
N PHE A 326 7.55 -17.88 -7.57
CA PHE A 326 6.56 -17.37 -8.48
C PHE A 326 7.15 -16.32 -9.44
N GLN A 327 7.94 -15.36 -8.96
CA GLN A 327 8.53 -14.31 -9.80
C GLN A 327 9.46 -14.88 -10.88
N ARG A 328 10.28 -15.90 -10.55
CA ARG A 328 11.18 -16.58 -11.50
C ARG A 328 10.47 -17.23 -12.69
N SER A 329 9.18 -17.54 -12.56
CA SER A 329 8.40 -18.17 -13.63
C SER A 329 7.94 -17.19 -14.73
N PHE A 330 8.17 -15.89 -14.56
CA PHE A 330 7.68 -14.88 -15.50
C PHE A 330 8.69 -14.51 -16.59
N PRO A 331 8.19 -14.11 -17.78
CA PRO A 331 9.06 -13.71 -18.87
C PRO A 331 9.87 -12.45 -18.53
N ARG A 332 10.98 -12.25 -19.23
CA ARG A 332 11.70 -10.97 -19.23
C ARG A 332 10.86 -9.87 -19.89
N TYR A 333 11.11 -8.62 -19.53
CA TYR A 333 10.56 -7.45 -20.25
C TYR A 333 11.71 -6.73 -20.95
N ASN A 334 11.65 -6.58 -22.27
CA ASN A 334 12.74 -6.01 -23.08
C ASN A 334 14.12 -6.61 -22.75
N ASN A 335 14.18 -7.94 -22.63
CA ASN A 335 15.35 -8.72 -22.23
C ASN A 335 15.91 -8.44 -20.83
N LYS A 336 15.28 -7.57 -20.01
CA LYS A 336 15.61 -7.33 -18.61
C LYS A 336 14.82 -8.28 -17.70
N ASN A 337 15.47 -8.81 -16.66
CA ASN A 337 14.78 -9.53 -15.59
C ASN A 337 14.04 -8.51 -14.71
N LEU A 338 12.81 -8.83 -14.31
CA LEU A 338 12.07 -8.04 -13.33
C LEU A 338 12.27 -8.71 -11.97
N THR A 339 13.21 -8.21 -11.19
CA THR A 339 13.57 -8.75 -9.87
C THR A 339 13.07 -7.87 -8.74
N HIS A 340 13.11 -8.41 -7.51
CA HIS A 340 12.68 -7.70 -6.31
C HIS A 340 13.70 -7.84 -5.18
N ALA A 341 13.80 -6.80 -4.36
CA ALA A 341 14.37 -6.89 -3.02
C ALA A 341 13.28 -7.23 -2.01
N GLY A 342 13.65 -7.99 -0.99
CA GLY A 342 12.75 -8.42 0.08
C GLY A 342 13.32 -8.16 1.46
N GLY A 343 12.48 -7.69 2.37
CA GLY A 343 12.80 -7.57 3.79
C GLY A 343 11.81 -8.38 4.61
N LEU A 344 12.32 -9.19 5.54
CA LEU A 344 11.51 -10.02 6.41
C LEU A 344 11.83 -9.75 7.89
N VAL A 345 10.82 -9.36 8.65
CA VAL A 345 10.94 -9.10 10.09
C VAL A 345 10.08 -10.08 10.86
N PHE A 346 10.69 -10.85 11.75
CA PHE A 346 9.96 -11.63 12.74
C PHE A 346 9.85 -10.83 14.03
N CYS A 347 8.64 -10.64 14.54
CA CYS A 347 8.40 -9.81 15.74
C CYS A 347 7.21 -10.30 16.56
N HIS A 348 7.06 -9.77 17.77
CA HIS A 348 5.82 -10.00 18.54
C HIS A 348 4.64 -9.25 17.92
N ALA A 349 3.43 -9.82 17.95
CA ALA A 349 2.19 -9.22 17.44
C ALA A 349 1.75 -7.90 18.10
N ARG A 350 2.38 -7.52 19.22
CA ARG A 350 2.13 -6.28 19.96
C ARG A 350 3.15 -5.19 19.65
N THR A 351 4.18 -5.53 18.88
CA THR A 351 5.19 -4.56 18.45
C THR A 351 4.51 -3.54 17.53
N PRO A 352 4.79 -2.23 17.65
CA PRO A 352 4.19 -1.21 16.79
C PRO A 352 4.40 -1.54 15.31
N ILE A 353 3.30 -1.80 14.59
CA ILE A 353 3.36 -2.34 13.23
C ILE A 353 4.08 -1.40 12.26
N GLN A 354 3.92 -0.09 12.44
CA GLN A 354 4.61 0.91 11.64
C GLN A 354 6.13 0.74 11.68
N ARG A 355 6.70 0.52 12.88
CA ARG A 355 8.14 0.32 13.04
C ARG A 355 8.62 -0.95 12.37
N MET A 356 7.80 -1.99 12.37
CA MET A 356 8.13 -3.25 11.71
C MET A 356 8.06 -3.15 10.20
N GLN A 357 7.12 -2.36 9.65
CA GLN A 357 7.07 -2.01 8.22
C GLN A 357 8.31 -1.20 7.81
N GLU A 358 8.67 -0.17 8.58
CA GLU A 358 9.87 0.64 8.35
C GLU A 358 11.13 -0.22 8.38
N LEU A 359 11.27 -1.11 9.38
CA LEU A 359 12.41 -2.01 9.47
C LEU A 359 12.49 -2.99 8.29
N ALA A 360 11.36 -3.58 7.87
CA ALA A 360 11.32 -4.45 6.69
C ALA A 360 11.72 -3.70 5.41
N GLN A 361 11.32 -2.43 5.27
CA GLN A 361 11.71 -1.57 4.17
C GLN A 361 13.21 -1.25 4.20
N GLU A 362 13.73 -0.81 5.36
CA GLU A 362 15.16 -0.52 5.54
C GLU A 362 16.06 -1.73 5.23
N ILE A 363 15.61 -2.94 5.56
CA ILE A 363 16.31 -4.18 5.22
C ILE A 363 16.37 -4.36 3.70
N ALA A 364 15.24 -4.24 3.00
CA ALA A 364 15.21 -4.38 1.55
C ALA A 364 16.06 -3.32 0.84
N ASP A 365 15.96 -2.06 1.25
CA ASP A 365 16.74 -0.94 0.72
C ASP A 365 18.24 -1.16 0.95
N HIS A 366 18.62 -1.63 2.14
CA HIS A 366 20.02 -1.93 2.45
C HIS A 366 20.61 -2.98 1.51
N ILE A 367 19.85 -4.01 1.14
CA ILE A 367 20.31 -5.05 0.21
C ILE A 367 20.49 -4.48 -1.19
N LYS A 368 19.58 -3.60 -1.64
CA LYS A 368 19.70 -2.88 -2.91
C LYS A 368 21.00 -2.08 -2.94
N ASP A 369 21.25 -1.28 -1.91
CA ASP A 369 22.44 -0.41 -1.80
C ASP A 369 23.73 -1.22 -1.68
N ALA A 370 23.77 -2.24 -0.82
CA ALA A 370 24.97 -3.06 -0.60
C ALA A 370 25.42 -3.81 -1.86
N HIS A 371 24.53 -3.99 -2.84
CA HIS A 371 24.85 -4.59 -4.13
C HIS A 371 25.35 -3.57 -5.17
N LEU A 372 24.97 -2.30 -5.05
CA LEU A 372 25.50 -1.23 -5.89
C LEU A 372 26.98 -0.91 -5.60
N ASP A 373 27.43 -1.12 -4.36
CA ASP A 373 28.83 -0.85 -3.95
C ASP A 373 29.80 -2.02 -4.20
N LYS A 374 29.28 -3.24 -4.48
CA LYS A 374 30.09 -4.47 -4.62
C LYS A 374 29.97 -5.11 -6.01
N ILE A 375 29.70 -4.28 -7.03
CA ILE A 375 29.55 -4.67 -8.44
C ILE A 375 30.86 -5.25 -8.98
N ASP A 376 31.01 -6.54 -8.75
CA ASP A 376 31.79 -7.48 -9.57
C ASP A 376 31.37 -8.94 -9.31
N LYS A 377 30.62 -9.23 -8.23
CA LYS A 377 30.23 -10.63 -7.89
C LYS A 377 28.74 -10.98 -7.96
N TYR A 378 27.82 -10.02 -7.97
CA TYR A 378 26.38 -10.31 -8.03
C TYR A 378 25.67 -9.30 -8.94
N SER A 379 24.95 -9.81 -9.96
CA SER A 379 24.29 -8.98 -10.96
C SER A 379 23.12 -8.19 -10.33
N PRO A 380 22.87 -6.92 -10.74
CA PRO A 380 21.63 -6.20 -10.44
C PRO A 380 20.35 -6.92 -10.90
N ASP A 381 20.48 -8.01 -11.65
CA ASP A 381 19.41 -8.90 -12.10
C ASP A 381 19.05 -10.03 -11.12
N ALA A 382 19.35 -9.89 -9.82
CA ALA A 382 19.06 -10.92 -8.82
C ALA A 382 17.87 -10.57 -7.92
N ASP A 383 17.08 -11.59 -7.60
CA ASP A 383 16.11 -11.59 -6.51
C ASP A 383 16.85 -11.78 -5.19
N LEU A 384 16.70 -10.84 -4.26
CA LEU A 384 17.49 -10.79 -3.04
C LEU A 384 16.62 -10.48 -1.84
N TYR A 385 16.95 -11.07 -0.69
CA TYR A 385 16.28 -10.76 0.56
C TYR A 385 17.24 -10.89 1.74
N ASP A 386 16.85 -10.28 2.85
CA ASP A 386 17.46 -10.45 4.15
C ASP A 386 16.37 -10.40 5.22
N TYR A 387 16.70 -10.83 6.43
CA TYR A 387 15.73 -10.94 7.51
C TYR A 387 16.31 -10.62 8.88
N VAL A 388 15.44 -10.28 9.80
CA VAL A 388 15.78 -10.08 11.22
C VAL A 388 14.76 -10.76 12.12
N VAL A 389 15.23 -11.28 13.25
CA VAL A 389 14.39 -11.88 14.28
C VAL A 389 14.45 -11.01 15.54
N LEU A 390 13.29 -10.51 15.97
CA LEU A 390 13.12 -9.77 17.22
C LEU A 390 12.47 -10.67 18.26
N GLU A 391 13.27 -11.09 19.25
CA GLU A 391 12.84 -12.04 20.27
C GLU A 391 11.90 -11.42 21.31
N SER A 392 12.02 -10.12 21.60
CA SER A 392 11.14 -9.38 22.51
C SER A 392 10.21 -8.41 21.77
N VAL A 393 9.46 -7.61 22.53
CA VAL A 393 8.67 -6.48 22.01
C VAL A 393 9.58 -5.27 21.74
N ASP A 394 10.82 -5.30 22.25
CA ASP A 394 11.79 -4.25 22.02
C ASP A 394 12.28 -4.31 20.57
N TYR A 395 12.39 -3.15 19.96
CA TYR A 395 12.84 -2.99 18.58
C TYR A 395 13.98 -1.97 18.51
N PRO A 396 14.84 -2.05 17.48
CA PRO A 396 15.90 -1.06 17.28
C PRO A 396 15.29 0.33 17.12
N THR A 397 15.74 1.30 17.92
CA THR A 397 15.33 2.71 17.76
C THR A 397 16.23 3.49 16.79
N GLN A 398 17.34 2.87 16.38
CA GLN A 398 18.30 3.39 15.41
C GLN A 398 18.07 2.72 14.05
N SER A 399 18.53 3.37 12.97
CA SER A 399 18.45 2.79 11.62
C SER A 399 19.12 1.42 11.52
N TRP A 400 18.64 0.60 10.60
CA TRP A 400 19.16 -0.75 10.37
C TRP A 400 20.67 -0.78 10.16
N LYS A 401 21.20 0.14 9.35
CA LYS A 401 22.66 0.30 9.13
C LYS A 401 23.42 0.53 10.43
N ASN A 402 22.93 1.41 11.31
CA ASN A 402 23.58 1.69 12.59
C ASN A 402 23.43 0.52 13.57
N PHE A 403 22.31 -0.20 13.50
CA PHE A 403 22.11 -1.44 14.25
C PHE A 403 23.10 -2.53 13.86
N LEU A 404 23.29 -2.78 12.56
CA LEU A 404 24.27 -3.73 12.08
C LEU A 404 25.69 -3.33 12.48
N LYS A 405 26.06 -2.05 12.35
CA LYS A 405 27.37 -1.54 12.81
C LYS A 405 27.64 -1.83 14.28
N LYS A 406 26.63 -1.63 15.13
CA LYS A 406 26.74 -1.84 16.58
C LYS A 406 26.87 -3.32 16.95
N ILE A 407 26.10 -4.19 16.31
CA ILE A 407 26.09 -5.63 16.60
C ILE A 407 27.32 -6.31 16.03
N TRP A 408 27.61 -6.05 14.76
CA TRP A 408 28.61 -6.82 14.02
C TRP A 408 30.02 -6.21 14.10
N ARG A 409 30.18 -4.96 14.54
CA ARG A 409 31.49 -4.24 14.62
C ARG A 409 32.32 -4.23 13.32
N THR A 410 31.78 -4.67 12.18
CA THR A 410 32.53 -4.90 10.92
C THR A 410 31.78 -4.48 9.65
N TYR A 411 31.00 -3.39 9.69
CA TYR A 411 30.42 -2.78 8.48
C TYR A 411 30.64 -1.27 8.39
#